data_AF-A0AAU2ASE5-F1
#
_entry.id   AF-A0AAU2ASE5-F1
#
_cell.length_a   1.000
_cell.length_b   1.000
_cell.length_c   1.000
_cell.angle_alpha   90.00
_cell.angle_beta   90.00
_cell.angle_gamma   90.00
#
_symmetry.space_group_name_H-M   'P 1'
#
loop_
_entity.id
_entity.type
_entity.pdbx_description
1 polymer ?
#
loop_
_entity_poly.entity_id
_entity_poly.type
_entity_poly.pdbx_seq_one_letter_code
_entity_poly.pdbx_strand_id
1 'polypeptide(L)'
;MNGGPAAGGGHAVVRRRSAFAALVAAAALGLATGRFVLPPPPGATAHPAARSGAVVGGASQGASALATPGGSVPTPASSASGSGSAAPTGATGPVTTANLLEPAAFSPEFGIGRIHVTDRYGDGAYANAACTGEKTLSQTLGGRGAHFRGLMTSPRTSPGDPTVAADRDGQVAREVAAEAPSPSLAQNFTERLLLEEVPCQEEPPGRWVYGRTTTLQLAPDLTASWMGYYQGSLNITGRAPEGKEPCGGIAVLRSGNHYGVLEVDACLGTAAMDRVVRTALSQL
;
A
#
# COMPACT_ATOMS: atom_id res chain seq x y z
N MET A 1 28.86 57.86 -7.84
CA MET A 1 27.49 58.31 -8.20
C MET A 1 26.90 57.20 -9.06
N ASN A 2 25.78 56.52 -8.83
CA ASN A 2 24.80 56.33 -7.74
C ASN A 2 24.15 54.97 -8.09
N GLY A 3 24.01 54.03 -7.16
CA GLY A 3 22.71 53.76 -6.53
C GLY A 3 21.82 52.84 -7.38
N GLY A 4 21.82 51.52 -7.10
CA GLY A 4 20.79 50.62 -7.58
C GLY A 4 19.51 50.72 -6.73
N PRO A 5 18.35 50.24 -7.22
CA PRO A 5 17.19 50.01 -6.38
C PRO A 5 16.92 48.51 -6.18
N ALA A 6 16.40 48.20 -4.99
CA ALA A 6 15.85 46.93 -4.57
C ALA A 6 14.31 46.90 -4.76
N ALA A 7 13.79 45.66 -4.72
CA ALA A 7 12.46 45.25 -4.28
C ALA A 7 11.21 45.45 -5.17
N GLY A 8 10.52 44.33 -5.39
CA GLY A 8 9.13 44.20 -5.86
C GLY A 8 8.97 42.77 -6.39
N GLY A 9 8.28 41.82 -5.74
CA GLY A 9 6.98 41.93 -5.09
C GLY A 9 5.92 41.29 -6.00
N GLY A 10 6.01 39.97 -6.24
CA GLY A 10 5.09 39.21 -7.10
C GLY A 10 4.20 38.28 -6.29
N HIS A 11 3.01 38.75 -5.97
CA HIS A 11 2.02 38.07 -5.14
C HIS A 11 1.45 36.79 -5.78
N ALA A 12 1.42 35.72 -4.99
CA ALA A 12 0.55 34.57 -5.21
C ALA A 12 -0.92 35.04 -5.21
N VAL A 13 -1.61 34.85 -6.33
CA VAL A 13 -3.06 35.05 -6.43
C VAL A 13 -3.75 33.86 -5.77
N VAL A 14 -3.88 33.94 -4.44
CA VAL A 14 -4.76 33.05 -3.67
C VAL A 14 -6.18 33.60 -3.77
N ARG A 15 -7.11 32.77 -4.26
CA ARG A 15 -8.55 33.06 -4.33
C ARG A 15 -9.06 33.58 -2.97
N ARG A 16 -9.40 34.87 -2.96
CA ARG A 16 -9.78 35.72 -1.82
C ARG A 16 -11.14 35.42 -1.14
N ARG A 17 -11.77 34.25 -1.32
CA ARG A 17 -13.17 34.06 -0.87
C ARG A 17 -13.46 33.02 0.22
N SER A 18 -12.46 32.28 0.73
CA SER A 18 -12.71 31.32 1.83
C SER A 18 -11.94 31.59 3.13
N ALA A 19 -11.04 32.58 3.16
CA ALA A 19 -10.21 32.87 4.34
C ALA A 19 -10.89 33.76 5.40
N PHE A 20 -11.99 34.45 5.08
CA PHE A 20 -12.70 35.32 6.04
C PHE A 20 -13.66 34.57 6.97
N ALA A 21 -14.12 33.37 6.61
CA ALA A 21 -15.04 32.59 7.46
C ALA A 21 -14.32 31.86 8.62
N ALA A 22 -13.07 31.44 8.41
CA ALA A 22 -12.30 30.72 9.43
C ALA A 22 -11.75 31.64 10.55
N LEU A 23 -11.51 32.92 10.25
CA LEU A 23 -10.96 33.88 11.21
C LEU A 23 -11.99 34.42 12.21
N VAL A 24 -13.28 34.43 11.85
CA VAL A 24 -14.36 34.90 12.75
C VAL A 24 -14.78 33.80 13.76
N ALA A 25 -14.71 32.53 13.37
CA ALA A 25 -15.03 31.41 14.28
C ALA A 25 -13.95 31.19 15.36
N ALA A 26 -12.67 31.41 15.04
CA ALA A 26 -11.58 31.24 15.99
C ALA A 26 -11.50 32.37 17.03
N ALA A 27 -11.95 33.58 16.70
CA ALA A 27 -12.00 34.70 17.64
C ALA A 27 -13.14 34.58 18.67
N ALA A 28 -14.24 33.90 18.33
CA ALA A 28 -15.36 33.66 19.24
C ALA A 28 -15.11 32.54 20.26
N LEU A 29 -14.27 31.55 19.92
CA LEU A 29 -13.93 30.43 20.82
C LEU A 29 -12.69 30.70 21.70
N GLY A 30 -11.83 31.65 21.33
CA GLY A 30 -10.64 32.02 22.10
C GLY A 30 -10.89 32.98 23.28
N LEU A 31 -12.04 33.66 23.33
CA LEU A 31 -12.40 34.57 24.43
C LEU A 31 -12.96 33.84 25.67
N ALA A 32 -13.19 32.52 25.62
CA ALA A 32 -13.83 31.77 26.69
C ALA A 32 -12.89 30.89 27.55
N THR A 33 -11.63 30.64 27.15
CA THR A 33 -10.79 29.62 27.83
C THR A 33 -9.35 30.02 28.16
N GLY A 34 -8.92 31.25 27.87
CA GLY A 34 -7.79 31.90 28.59
C GLY A 34 -6.44 31.18 28.63
N ARG A 35 -6.06 30.35 27.65
CA ARG A 35 -4.69 29.79 27.55
C ARG A 35 -4.21 29.67 26.11
N PHE A 36 -3.40 30.64 25.68
CA PHE A 36 -2.54 30.50 24.50
C PHE A 36 -1.18 29.93 24.93
N VAL A 37 -0.83 28.75 24.43
CA VAL A 37 0.54 28.23 24.44
C VAL A 37 1.01 28.18 23.00
N LEU A 38 1.96 29.03 22.65
CA LEU A 38 2.66 29.00 21.36
C LEU A 38 3.85 28.05 21.45
N PRO A 39 4.07 27.14 20.48
CA PRO A 39 5.30 26.35 20.41
C PRO A 39 6.47 27.21 19.87
N PRO A 40 7.71 27.02 20.37
CA PRO A 40 8.87 27.74 19.89
C PRO A 40 9.36 27.25 18.50
N PRO A 41 9.95 28.13 17.67
CA PRO A 41 10.43 27.80 16.33
C PRO A 41 11.77 27.03 16.34
N PRO A 42 12.08 26.27 15.28
CA PRO A 42 13.23 25.35 15.23
C PRO A 42 14.55 26.05 14.84
N GLY A 43 15.61 25.80 15.62
CA GLY A 43 17.00 26.08 15.22
C GLY A 43 17.88 26.66 16.34
N ALA A 44 18.49 25.80 17.16
CA ALA A 44 19.68 26.14 17.94
C ALA A 44 20.48 24.85 18.25
N THR A 45 21.68 24.78 17.68
CA THR A 45 22.72 23.75 17.87
C THR A 45 23.48 23.95 19.19
N ALA A 46 23.76 22.87 19.94
CA ALA A 46 25.05 22.62 20.63
C ALA A 46 25.03 21.27 21.42
N HIS A 47 25.98 20.39 21.10
CA HIS A 47 26.50 19.29 21.95
C HIS A 47 27.55 19.86 22.95
N PRO A 48 28.24 19.07 23.83
CA PRO A 48 27.84 17.96 24.71
C PRO A 48 28.45 18.08 26.15
N ALA A 49 28.03 17.26 27.11
CA ALA A 49 28.81 16.89 28.32
C ALA A 49 28.25 15.56 28.87
N ALA A 50 28.95 14.42 28.81
CA ALA A 50 30.16 13.99 29.52
C ALA A 50 29.91 13.46 30.94
N ARG A 51 30.48 12.26 31.15
CA ARG A 51 30.81 11.54 32.40
C ARG A 51 29.70 10.72 33.07
N SER A 52 29.96 9.59 33.73
CA SER A 52 31.03 8.59 33.81
C SER A 52 30.59 7.65 34.95
N GLY A 53 30.93 6.36 34.90
CA GLY A 53 30.83 5.44 36.05
C GLY A 53 30.30 4.06 35.63
N ALA A 54 31.13 3.14 35.13
CA ALA A 54 32.08 2.29 35.87
C ALA A 54 31.44 1.01 36.47
N VAL A 55 31.93 -0.13 35.98
CA VAL A 55 32.50 -1.27 36.76
C VAL A 55 31.44 -2.27 37.32
N VAL A 56 31.55 -3.61 37.26
CA VAL A 56 32.61 -4.58 36.89
C VAL A 56 32.03 -6.00 36.79
N GLY A 57 32.72 -6.89 36.07
CA GLY A 57 32.84 -8.34 36.34
C GLY A 57 31.92 -9.24 35.52
N GLY A 58 32.33 -10.38 34.95
CA GLY A 58 33.56 -11.19 34.85
C GLY A 58 33.24 -12.31 33.83
N ALA A 59 34.16 -12.71 32.93
CA ALA A 59 35.01 -13.92 33.04
C ALA A 59 34.21 -15.20 33.40
N SER A 60 34.22 -16.36 32.71
CA SER A 60 35.07 -16.95 31.66
C SER A 60 34.41 -18.25 31.12
N GLN A 61 34.78 -18.65 29.90
CA GLN A 61 35.13 -20.00 29.41
C GLN A 61 34.24 -21.25 29.66
N GLY A 62 34.08 -22.05 28.61
CA GLY A 62 33.77 -23.48 28.72
C GLY A 62 33.40 -24.15 27.40
N ALA A 63 34.40 -24.68 26.68
CA ALA A 63 34.22 -25.55 25.52
C ALA A 63 33.88 -26.99 25.94
N SER A 64 33.08 -27.70 25.14
CA SER A 64 33.27 -29.13 24.83
C SER A 64 32.26 -29.61 23.78
N ALA A 65 32.79 -30.29 22.76
CA ALA A 65 32.06 -31.14 21.82
C ALA A 65 32.24 -32.60 22.26
N LEU A 66 31.27 -33.49 22.00
CA LEU A 66 31.26 -34.45 20.88
C LEU A 66 30.16 -35.54 21.06
N ALA A 67 29.80 -36.13 19.92
CA ALA A 67 29.38 -37.52 19.68
C ALA A 67 27.89 -37.81 19.39
N THR A 68 27.69 -38.17 18.12
CA THR A 68 26.56 -38.83 17.46
C THR A 68 26.58 -40.36 17.70
N PRO A 69 25.44 -41.05 17.53
CA PRO A 69 25.34 -42.05 16.45
C PRO A 69 23.97 -41.93 15.73
N GLY A 70 23.83 -42.07 14.41
CA GLY A 70 24.16 -43.25 13.60
C GLY A 70 22.85 -43.96 13.21
N GLY A 71 22.26 -43.58 12.08
CA GLY A 71 21.04 -44.18 11.53
C GLY A 71 20.97 -44.00 10.02
N SER A 72 21.19 -45.08 9.28
CA SER A 72 21.21 -45.15 7.81
C SER A 72 19.80 -45.34 7.21
N VAL A 73 19.73 -45.24 5.86
CA VAL A 73 18.71 -45.80 4.93
C VAL A 73 17.68 -44.76 4.39
N PRO A 74 17.31 -44.76 3.09
CA PRO A 74 18.08 -44.91 1.85
C PRO A 74 17.87 -43.72 0.87
N THR A 75 18.76 -43.56 -0.10
CA THR A 75 18.59 -42.67 -1.25
C THR A 75 17.52 -43.22 -2.21
N PRO A 76 16.48 -42.45 -2.59
CA PRO A 76 15.67 -42.78 -3.76
C PRO A 76 16.40 -42.31 -5.01
N ALA A 77 16.58 -43.25 -5.94
CA ALA A 77 17.11 -43.03 -7.26
C ALA A 77 16.29 -41.99 -8.05
N SER A 78 17.00 -41.15 -8.79
CA SER A 78 16.44 -40.39 -9.90
C SER A 78 15.76 -41.34 -10.88
N SER A 79 14.45 -41.16 -11.07
CA SER A 79 13.72 -41.67 -12.24
C SER A 79 13.04 -40.49 -12.91
N ALA A 80 13.38 -40.32 -14.18
CA ALA A 80 12.93 -39.24 -15.03
C ALA A 80 11.44 -39.36 -15.40
N SER A 81 10.93 -38.24 -15.93
CA SER A 81 9.75 -38.12 -16.79
C SER A 81 8.41 -37.86 -16.11
N GLY A 82 8.26 -36.62 -15.66
CA GLY A 82 7.00 -35.89 -15.78
C GLY A 82 7.36 -34.45 -16.12
N SER A 83 6.73 -33.86 -17.14
CA SER A 83 6.89 -32.45 -17.50
C SER A 83 6.53 -31.58 -16.29
N GLY A 84 7.53 -31.30 -15.45
CA GLY A 84 7.38 -30.43 -14.31
C GLY A 84 7.31 -29.01 -14.83
N SER A 85 6.13 -28.40 -14.75
CA SER A 85 6.06 -26.94 -14.62
C SER A 85 7.04 -26.58 -13.51
N ALA A 86 8.13 -25.89 -13.87
CA ALA A 86 8.98 -25.26 -12.87
C ALA A 86 8.08 -24.47 -11.93
N ALA A 87 8.31 -24.59 -10.62
CA ALA A 87 7.60 -23.77 -9.66
C ALA A 87 7.75 -22.30 -10.10
N PRO A 88 6.67 -21.50 -10.06
CA PRO A 88 6.75 -20.11 -10.50
C PRO A 88 7.83 -19.41 -9.67
N THR A 89 8.83 -18.89 -10.37
CA THR A 89 9.90 -18.07 -9.81
C THR A 89 9.50 -16.61 -9.84
N GLY A 90 9.96 -15.85 -8.86
CA GLY A 90 9.72 -14.42 -8.73
C GLY A 90 10.14 -13.64 -9.97
N ALA A 91 9.35 -12.62 -10.28
CA ALA A 91 9.57 -11.81 -11.45
C ALA A 91 10.88 -11.01 -11.36
N THR A 92 11.52 -10.89 -12.53
CA THR A 92 12.76 -10.12 -12.74
C THR A 92 12.62 -9.30 -14.01
N GLY A 93 13.22 -8.11 -14.03
CA GLY A 93 13.17 -7.20 -15.17
C GLY A 93 12.10 -6.12 -14.99
N PRO A 94 11.82 -5.34 -16.05
CA PRO A 94 10.87 -4.23 -15.95
C PRO A 94 9.43 -4.75 -15.84
N VAL A 95 8.66 -4.13 -14.95
CA VAL A 95 7.20 -4.24 -14.98
C VAL A 95 6.68 -3.67 -16.30
N THR A 96 5.70 -4.34 -16.90
CA THR A 96 5.00 -3.89 -18.10
C THR A 96 3.49 -4.03 -17.92
N THR A 97 2.69 -3.53 -18.86
CA THR A 97 1.23 -3.74 -18.84
C THR A 97 0.83 -5.21 -18.95
N ALA A 98 1.70 -6.10 -19.44
CA ALA A 98 1.45 -7.54 -19.47
C ALA A 98 1.51 -8.20 -18.09
N ASN A 99 2.09 -7.52 -17.10
CA ASN A 99 2.14 -7.98 -15.71
C ASN A 99 0.90 -7.57 -14.90
N LEU A 100 -0.01 -6.79 -15.49
CA LEU A 100 -1.18 -6.26 -14.80
C LEU A 100 -2.41 -7.13 -15.03
N LEU A 101 -3.31 -7.11 -14.06
CA LEU A 101 -4.55 -7.86 -14.00
C LEU A 101 -5.42 -7.63 -15.22
N GLU A 102 -5.76 -8.72 -15.90
CA GLU A 102 -6.67 -8.70 -17.04
C GLU A 102 -8.15 -8.80 -16.62
N PRO A 103 -9.11 -8.24 -17.40
CA PRO A 103 -10.54 -8.33 -17.13
C PRO A 103 -11.08 -9.74 -16.88
N ALA A 104 -10.44 -10.75 -17.46
CA ALA A 104 -10.84 -12.15 -17.31
C ALA A 104 -10.80 -12.65 -15.86
N ALA A 105 -10.00 -12.03 -14.98
CA ALA A 105 -9.92 -12.40 -13.56
C ALA A 105 -11.25 -12.19 -12.80
N PHE A 106 -12.10 -11.28 -13.30
CA PHE A 106 -13.40 -10.93 -12.73
C PHE A 106 -14.54 -11.80 -13.26
N SER A 107 -14.25 -12.84 -14.04
CA SER A 107 -15.25 -13.83 -14.47
C SER A 107 -15.47 -14.88 -13.35
N PRO A 108 -16.71 -15.31 -13.09
CA PRO A 108 -17.96 -15.03 -13.80
C PRO A 108 -18.75 -13.80 -13.32
N GLU A 109 -18.30 -13.09 -12.29
CA GLU A 109 -19.04 -12.01 -11.63
C GLU A 109 -19.27 -10.83 -12.59
N PHE A 110 -18.31 -10.60 -13.48
CA PHE A 110 -18.39 -9.64 -14.57
C PHE A 110 -18.21 -10.37 -15.92
N GLY A 111 -19.07 -10.05 -16.89
CA GLY A 111 -18.85 -10.45 -18.27
C GLY A 111 -17.63 -9.70 -18.84
N ILE A 112 -16.68 -10.41 -19.45
CA ILE A 112 -15.40 -9.86 -19.94
C ILE A 112 -15.60 -8.63 -20.84
N GLY A 113 -16.65 -8.62 -21.67
CA GLY A 113 -17.00 -7.49 -22.55
C GLY A 113 -17.60 -6.26 -21.86
N ARG A 114 -17.70 -6.25 -20.53
CA ARG A 114 -18.24 -5.13 -19.73
C ARG A 114 -17.17 -4.34 -19.00
N ILE A 115 -15.90 -4.77 -19.06
CA ILE A 115 -14.79 -4.11 -18.38
C ILE A 115 -13.91 -3.43 -19.43
N HIS A 116 -13.84 -2.11 -19.34
CA HIS A 116 -12.91 -1.27 -20.08
C HIS A 116 -11.59 -1.18 -19.32
N VAL A 117 -10.49 -1.27 -20.05
CA VAL A 117 -9.13 -1.17 -19.51
C VAL A 117 -8.55 0.17 -19.90
N THR A 118 -7.94 0.87 -18.96
CA THR A 118 -7.13 2.06 -19.23
C THR A 118 -5.81 1.97 -18.49
N ASP A 119 -4.72 2.02 -19.24
CA ASP A 119 -3.37 1.91 -18.71
C ASP A 119 -2.70 3.29 -18.65
N ARG A 120 -1.80 3.46 -17.68
CA ARG A 120 -0.94 4.65 -17.58
C ARG A 120 0.43 4.25 -17.05
N TYR A 121 1.46 4.97 -17.47
CA TYR A 121 2.82 4.86 -16.94
C TYR A 121 3.26 6.18 -16.31
N GLY A 122 3.96 6.11 -15.18
CA GLY A 122 4.64 7.26 -14.58
C GLY A 122 4.38 7.37 -13.08
N ASP A 123 4.20 8.61 -12.61
CA ASP A 123 3.90 8.91 -11.21
C ASP A 123 2.39 9.10 -11.02
N GLY A 124 1.86 8.86 -9.83
CA GLY A 124 0.44 9.07 -9.52
C GLY A 124 0.15 9.05 -8.03
N ALA A 125 -1.13 8.98 -7.66
CA ALA A 125 -1.55 8.84 -6.28
C ALA A 125 -1.95 7.38 -5.98
N TYR A 126 -1.64 6.94 -4.77
CA TYR A 126 -2.18 5.73 -4.17
C TYR A 126 -3.45 6.08 -3.38
N ALA A 127 -4.51 5.27 -3.52
CA ALA A 127 -5.86 5.69 -3.18
C ALA A 127 -6.35 5.31 -1.77
N ASN A 128 -5.47 4.82 -0.87
CA ASN A 128 -5.85 4.70 0.55
C ASN A 128 -5.84 6.03 1.34
N ALA A 129 -6.19 7.12 0.68
CA ALA A 129 -6.32 8.44 1.28
C ALA A 129 -7.39 8.50 2.38
N ALA A 130 -8.34 7.56 2.35
CA ALA A 130 -9.51 7.58 3.20
C ALA A 130 -9.22 7.18 4.65
N CYS A 131 -8.13 6.47 4.94
CA CYS A 131 -7.76 6.07 6.30
C CYS A 131 -6.41 6.67 6.74
N THR A 132 -5.39 6.66 5.88
CA THR A 132 -4.04 7.16 6.22
C THR A 132 -3.65 8.49 5.57
N GLY A 133 -4.50 9.04 4.69
CA GLY A 133 -4.25 10.29 3.97
C GLY A 133 -3.61 10.09 2.60
N GLU A 134 -3.81 11.04 1.68
CA GLU A 134 -3.33 10.93 0.30
C GLU A 134 -1.80 11.00 0.25
N LYS A 135 -1.18 10.02 -0.42
CA LYS A 135 0.25 10.00 -0.72
C LYS A 135 0.49 9.83 -2.21
N THR A 136 1.56 10.46 -2.69
CA THR A 136 2.06 10.19 -4.04
C THR A 136 2.65 8.78 -4.10
N LEU A 137 2.77 8.22 -5.30
CA LEU A 137 3.40 6.92 -5.52
C LEU A 137 4.91 6.96 -5.32
N SER A 138 5.55 8.11 -5.51
CA SER A 138 6.92 8.30 -5.03
C SER A 138 7.01 8.18 -3.51
N GLN A 139 6.00 8.63 -2.76
CA GLN A 139 5.92 8.43 -1.31
C GLN A 139 5.56 6.97 -0.95
N THR A 140 4.76 6.29 -1.78
CA THR A 140 4.09 5.01 -1.45
C THR A 140 4.77 3.77 -2.03
N LEU A 141 5.33 3.85 -3.23
CA LEU A 141 6.09 2.79 -3.89
C LEU A 141 7.59 3.13 -4.01
N GLY A 142 8.02 4.38 -3.78
CA GLY A 142 9.46 4.68 -3.64
C GLY A 142 10.25 4.76 -4.95
N GLY A 143 9.57 4.95 -6.09
CA GLY A 143 10.23 5.13 -7.39
C GLY A 143 9.38 5.94 -8.37
N ARG A 144 10.03 6.45 -9.42
CA ARG A 144 9.35 6.98 -10.61
C ARG A 144 9.10 5.83 -11.57
N GLY A 145 7.94 5.78 -12.21
CA GLY A 145 7.63 4.79 -13.25
C GLY A 145 6.85 3.57 -12.78
N ALA A 146 5.73 3.80 -12.09
CA ALA A 146 4.76 2.74 -11.84
C ALA A 146 3.86 2.54 -13.07
N HIS A 147 3.41 1.31 -13.25
CA HIS A 147 2.39 0.93 -14.20
C HIS A 147 1.04 0.88 -13.50
N PHE A 148 0.04 1.50 -14.10
CA PHE A 148 -1.31 1.58 -13.58
C PHE A 148 -2.26 0.95 -14.58
N ARG A 149 -3.27 0.26 -14.05
CA ARG A 149 -4.39 -0.23 -14.82
C ARG A 149 -5.69 0.05 -14.09
N GLY A 150 -6.57 0.79 -14.74
CA GLY A 150 -7.97 0.92 -14.34
C GLY A 150 -8.82 -0.11 -15.07
N LEU A 151 -9.65 -0.83 -14.32
CA LEU A 151 -10.69 -1.72 -14.83
C LEU A 151 -12.05 -1.12 -14.47
N MET A 152 -12.87 -0.79 -15.47
CA MET A 152 -14.03 0.09 -15.30
C MET A 152 -15.23 -0.39 -16.12
N THR A 153 -16.46 -0.16 -15.65
CA THR A 153 -17.69 -0.55 -16.38
C THR A 153 -18.11 0.47 -17.45
N SER A 154 -17.41 1.60 -17.56
CA SER A 154 -17.66 2.66 -18.53
C SER A 154 -16.31 3.26 -18.98
N PRO A 155 -16.19 3.77 -20.22
CA PRO A 155 -14.97 4.39 -20.71
C PRO A 155 -14.75 5.82 -20.18
N ARG A 156 -15.67 6.35 -19.36
CA ARG A 156 -15.55 7.70 -18.78
C ARG A 156 -14.62 7.69 -17.56
N THR A 157 -13.51 8.41 -17.66
CA THR A 157 -12.46 8.46 -16.63
C THR A 157 -12.39 9.82 -15.95
N SER A 158 -11.77 9.87 -14.77
CA SER A 158 -11.43 11.11 -14.07
C SER A 158 -10.46 11.95 -14.91
N PRO A 159 -10.63 13.29 -14.98
CA PRO A 159 -9.69 14.16 -15.69
C PRO A 159 -8.28 14.18 -15.10
N GLY A 160 -8.14 13.87 -13.80
CA GLY A 160 -6.86 13.90 -13.09
C GLY A 160 -6.09 12.57 -13.12
N ASP A 161 -6.79 11.45 -13.32
CA ASP A 161 -6.20 10.12 -13.47
C ASP A 161 -7.11 9.26 -14.37
N PRO A 162 -6.67 8.90 -15.59
CA PRO A 162 -7.47 8.14 -16.52
C PRO A 162 -7.66 6.67 -16.07
N THR A 163 -6.92 6.20 -15.05
CA THR A 163 -7.11 4.86 -14.48
C THR A 163 -8.20 4.81 -13.41
N VAL A 164 -8.80 5.96 -13.10
CA VAL A 164 -9.91 6.10 -12.17
C VAL A 164 -11.16 6.46 -12.94
N ALA A 165 -12.28 5.82 -12.60
CA ALA A 165 -13.57 6.10 -13.19
C ALA A 165 -14.05 7.52 -12.87
N ALA A 166 -14.76 8.13 -13.83
CA ALA A 166 -15.39 9.43 -13.62
C ALA A 166 -16.48 9.36 -12.52
N ASP A 167 -17.10 8.18 -12.39
CA ASP A 167 -18.05 7.83 -11.35
C ASP A 167 -17.48 6.66 -10.55
N ARG A 168 -17.50 6.74 -9.21
CA ARG A 168 -16.92 5.70 -8.34
C ARG A 168 -17.61 4.35 -8.54
N ASP A 169 -18.92 4.35 -8.78
CA ASP A 169 -19.68 3.13 -9.05
C ASP A 169 -19.28 2.47 -10.38
N GLY A 170 -18.54 3.20 -11.22
CA GLY A 170 -17.96 2.70 -12.46
C GLY A 170 -16.61 2.00 -12.29
N GLN A 171 -15.96 2.08 -11.13
CA GLN A 171 -14.68 1.41 -10.87
C GLN A 171 -14.93 -0.05 -10.51
N VAL A 172 -14.22 -0.97 -11.18
CA VAL A 172 -14.21 -2.40 -10.82
C VAL A 172 -12.98 -2.68 -9.96
N ALA A 173 -11.82 -2.26 -10.45
CA ALA A 173 -10.56 -2.38 -9.75
C ALA A 173 -9.53 -1.41 -10.31
N ARG A 174 -8.51 -1.09 -9.53
CA ARG A 174 -7.34 -0.33 -9.95
C ARG A 174 -6.10 -1.03 -9.43
N GLU A 175 -5.16 -1.30 -10.33
CA GLU A 175 -3.89 -1.88 -9.97
C GLU A 175 -2.76 -0.89 -10.22
N VAL A 176 -1.78 -0.89 -9.34
CA VAL A 176 -0.51 -0.19 -9.49
C VAL A 176 0.62 -1.15 -9.21
N ALA A 177 1.53 -1.33 -10.16
CA ALA A 177 2.71 -2.19 -10.01
C ALA A 177 4.00 -1.44 -10.35
N ALA A 178 5.09 -1.81 -9.68
CA ALA A 178 6.40 -1.22 -9.86
C ALA A 178 7.50 -2.26 -9.65
N GLU A 179 8.69 -1.94 -10.19
CA GLU A 179 9.91 -2.72 -10.00
C GLU A 179 10.76 -2.09 -8.90
N ALA A 180 11.33 -2.91 -8.02
CA ALA A 180 12.38 -2.50 -7.11
C ALA A 180 13.75 -2.99 -7.61
N PRO A 181 14.84 -2.26 -7.33
CA PRO A 181 16.21 -2.71 -7.63
C PRO A 181 16.61 -4.09 -7.08
N SER A 182 15.90 -4.62 -6.08
CA SER A 182 16.17 -5.93 -5.49
C SER A 182 14.91 -6.56 -4.85
N PRO A 183 14.88 -7.89 -4.66
CA PRO A 183 13.76 -8.55 -4.01
C PRO A 183 13.57 -8.11 -2.55
N SER A 184 14.68 -7.82 -1.86
CA SER A 184 14.67 -7.31 -0.49
C SER A 184 14.03 -5.92 -0.37
N LEU A 185 14.22 -5.07 -1.40
CA LEU A 185 13.61 -3.75 -1.41
C LEU A 185 12.13 -3.81 -1.80
N ALA A 186 11.75 -4.68 -2.74
CA ALA A 186 10.34 -5.00 -3.02
C ALA A 186 9.64 -5.50 -1.75
N GLN A 187 10.29 -6.41 -0.99
CA GLN A 187 9.78 -6.87 0.30
C GLN A 187 9.56 -5.71 1.27
N ASN A 188 10.55 -4.85 1.46
CA ASN A 188 10.44 -3.71 2.37
C ASN A 188 9.27 -2.78 1.99
N PHE A 189 9.08 -2.51 0.69
CA PHE A 189 7.94 -1.73 0.23
C PHE A 189 6.62 -2.42 0.54
N THR A 190 6.49 -3.73 0.29
CA THR A 190 5.26 -4.47 0.59
C THR A 190 4.93 -4.54 2.08
N GLU A 191 5.93 -4.74 2.93
CA GLU A 191 5.76 -4.74 4.39
C GLU A 191 5.32 -3.36 4.89
N ARG A 192 5.93 -2.29 4.36
CA ARG A 192 5.51 -0.92 4.68
C ARG A 192 4.06 -0.69 4.26
N LEU A 193 3.69 -1.04 3.02
CA LEU A 193 2.32 -0.87 2.52
C LEU A 193 1.33 -1.59 3.44
N LEU A 194 1.59 -2.84 3.80
CA LEU A 194 0.71 -3.58 4.71
C LEU A 194 0.59 -2.92 6.09
N LEU A 195 1.69 -2.40 6.64
CA LEU A 195 1.65 -1.67 7.91
C LEU A 195 0.84 -0.37 7.83
N GLU A 196 0.77 0.27 6.66
CA GLU A 196 -0.09 1.44 6.43
C GLU A 196 -1.58 1.06 6.42
N GLU A 197 -1.94 -0.18 6.09
CA GLU A 197 -3.33 -0.65 6.06
C GLU A 197 -3.85 -1.11 7.44
N VAL A 198 -2.95 -1.50 8.36
CA VAL A 198 -3.32 -2.02 9.70
C VAL A 198 -4.26 -1.08 10.47
N PRO A 199 -4.03 0.25 10.55
CA PRO A 199 -4.94 1.15 11.26
C PRO A 199 -6.38 1.12 10.74
N CYS A 200 -6.58 0.77 9.48
CA CYS A 200 -7.88 0.77 8.83
C CYS A 200 -8.73 -0.47 9.18
N GLN A 201 -8.19 -1.41 9.95
CA GLN A 201 -8.93 -2.55 10.51
C GLN A 201 -9.69 -2.17 11.80
N GLU A 202 -9.41 -0.98 12.35
CA GLU A 202 -10.10 -0.41 13.50
C GLU A 202 -10.51 1.03 13.19
N GLU A 203 -11.80 1.22 12.93
CA GLU A 203 -12.36 2.52 12.54
C GLU A 203 -13.59 2.82 13.38
N PRO A 204 -13.95 4.08 13.66
CA PRO A 204 -15.15 4.41 14.42
C PRO A 204 -16.41 3.70 13.87
N PRO A 205 -17.34 3.25 14.74
CA PRO A 205 -18.60 2.68 14.28
C PRO A 205 -19.31 3.57 13.25
N GLY A 206 -19.85 2.96 12.20
CA GLY A 206 -20.46 3.67 11.08
C GLY A 206 -19.48 4.13 9.99
N ARG A 207 -18.17 4.06 10.19
CA ARG A 207 -17.15 4.25 9.15
C ARG A 207 -16.81 2.92 8.49
N TRP A 208 -16.46 2.97 7.21
CA TRP A 208 -15.93 1.79 6.52
C TRP A 208 -14.70 1.24 7.25
N VAL A 209 -14.44 -0.06 7.11
CA VAL A 209 -13.34 -0.74 7.80
C VAL A 209 -12.80 -1.88 6.95
N TYR A 210 -11.51 -2.14 7.06
CA TYR A 210 -10.92 -3.35 6.49
C TYR A 210 -11.07 -4.55 7.41
N GLY A 211 -11.27 -5.71 6.79
CA GLY A 211 -11.22 -7.00 7.46
C GLY A 211 -9.82 -7.39 7.88
N ARG A 212 -9.72 -8.54 8.54
CA ARG A 212 -8.44 -9.19 8.83
C ARG A 212 -7.65 -9.41 7.54
N THR A 213 -6.33 -9.33 7.65
CA THR A 213 -5.42 -9.64 6.55
C THR A 213 -5.41 -11.13 6.27
N THR A 214 -5.65 -11.49 5.01
CA THR A 214 -5.49 -12.83 4.44
C THR A 214 -4.21 -12.85 3.62
N THR A 215 -3.30 -13.77 3.92
CA THR A 215 -2.04 -13.92 3.17
C THR A 215 -2.08 -15.16 2.28
N LEU A 216 -1.74 -14.97 1.02
CA LEU A 216 -1.58 -15.99 -0.01
C LEU A 216 -0.10 -16.10 -0.36
N GLN A 217 0.40 -17.33 -0.47
CA GLN A 217 1.75 -17.61 -0.94
C GLN A 217 1.68 -18.68 -2.04
N LEU A 218 2.17 -18.36 -3.23
CA LEU A 218 2.21 -19.30 -4.38
C LEU A 218 3.58 -19.96 -4.49
N ALA A 219 4.62 -19.23 -4.11
CA ALA A 219 6.01 -19.65 -4.05
C ALA A 219 6.75 -18.79 -3.01
N PRO A 220 8.00 -19.12 -2.61
CA PRO A 220 8.73 -18.37 -1.60
C PRO A 220 8.82 -16.85 -1.85
N ASP A 221 8.89 -16.46 -3.12
CA ASP A 221 9.01 -15.08 -3.61
C ASP A 221 7.73 -14.52 -4.25
N LEU A 222 6.63 -15.30 -4.26
CA LEU A 222 5.31 -14.88 -4.72
C LEU A 222 4.34 -14.86 -3.55
N THR A 223 4.08 -13.67 -3.03
CA THR A 223 3.22 -13.44 -1.87
C THR A 223 2.24 -12.31 -2.12
N ALA A 224 1.01 -12.48 -1.68
CA ALA A 224 0.01 -11.42 -1.63
C ALA A 224 -0.64 -11.39 -0.25
N SER A 225 -0.97 -10.21 0.24
CA SER A 225 -1.74 -10.02 1.48
C SER A 225 -2.88 -9.07 1.19
N TRP A 226 -4.10 -9.50 1.46
CA TRP A 226 -5.30 -8.74 1.13
C TRP A 226 -6.26 -8.60 2.30
N MET A 227 -7.04 -7.53 2.28
CA MET A 227 -8.01 -7.17 3.31
C MET A 227 -9.33 -6.79 2.65
N GLY A 228 -10.41 -7.43 3.06
CA GLY A 228 -11.74 -7.15 2.52
C GLY A 228 -12.28 -5.81 2.99
N TYR A 229 -12.93 -5.06 2.11
CA TYR A 229 -13.59 -3.80 2.47
C TYR A 229 -15.01 -4.04 3.00
N TYR A 230 -15.37 -3.40 4.12
CA TYR A 230 -16.72 -3.43 4.68
C TYR A 230 -17.29 -2.02 4.79
N GLN A 231 -18.49 -1.83 4.28
CA GLN A 231 -19.21 -0.58 4.40
C GLN A 231 -19.52 -0.25 5.86
N GLY A 232 -19.60 1.04 6.18
CA GLY A 232 -19.81 1.51 7.56
C GLY A 232 -21.12 1.04 8.20
N SER A 233 -22.14 0.73 7.40
CA SER A 233 -23.39 0.11 7.87
C SER A 233 -23.19 -1.27 8.52
N LEU A 234 -22.10 -1.96 8.19
CA LEU A 234 -21.70 -3.24 8.78
C LEU A 234 -20.72 -3.11 9.95
N ASN A 235 -20.05 -1.96 10.07
CA ASN A 235 -19.11 -1.66 11.16
C ASN A 235 -19.85 -1.09 12.38
N ILE A 236 -20.44 -1.96 13.20
CA ILE A 236 -21.19 -1.55 14.40
C ILE A 236 -20.33 -1.48 15.67
N THR A 237 -19.21 -2.20 15.71
CA THR A 237 -18.32 -2.32 16.89
C THR A 237 -16.98 -1.62 16.73
N GLY A 238 -16.75 -0.99 15.58
CA GLY A 238 -15.46 -0.41 15.21
C GLY A 238 -14.48 -1.37 14.53
N ARG A 239 -14.96 -2.54 14.09
CA ARG A 239 -14.21 -3.59 13.40
C ARG A 239 -15.07 -4.24 12.33
N ALA A 240 -14.44 -4.91 11.37
CA ALA A 240 -15.16 -5.70 10.37
C ALA A 240 -16.05 -6.77 11.02
N PRO A 241 -17.27 -6.97 10.53
CA PRO A 241 -18.18 -8.00 11.05
C PRO A 241 -17.66 -9.42 10.79
N GLU A 242 -17.91 -10.32 11.74
CA GLU A 242 -17.64 -11.75 11.53
C GLU A 242 -18.71 -12.40 10.63
N GLY A 243 -18.28 -13.32 9.76
CA GLY A 243 -19.17 -14.12 8.92
C GLY A 243 -19.94 -13.34 7.84
N LYS A 244 -19.54 -12.10 7.54
CA LYS A 244 -20.04 -11.33 6.40
C LYS A 244 -19.01 -11.31 5.30
N GLU A 245 -19.49 -11.26 4.07
CA GLU A 245 -18.64 -11.09 2.90
C GLU A 245 -18.23 -9.63 2.73
N PRO A 246 -16.98 -9.36 2.32
CA PRO A 246 -16.56 -8.01 1.98
C PRO A 246 -17.19 -7.55 0.67
N CYS A 247 -17.14 -6.25 0.41
CA CYS A 247 -17.42 -5.66 -0.89
C CYS A 247 -16.08 -5.25 -1.51
N GLY A 248 -15.36 -6.22 -2.07
CA GLY A 248 -14.03 -5.96 -2.63
C GLY A 248 -12.96 -5.81 -1.55
N GLY A 249 -11.96 -4.95 -1.76
CA GLY A 249 -10.89 -4.74 -0.80
C GLY A 249 -9.59 -4.30 -1.43
N ILE A 250 -8.51 -4.46 -0.67
CA ILE A 250 -7.17 -4.06 -1.08
C ILE A 250 -6.19 -5.22 -0.92
N ALA A 251 -5.27 -5.37 -1.87
CA ALA A 251 -4.26 -6.42 -1.87
C ALA A 251 -2.87 -5.84 -2.17
N VAL A 252 -1.89 -6.15 -1.32
CA VAL A 252 -0.48 -5.86 -1.57
C VAL A 252 0.15 -7.11 -2.16
N LEU A 253 0.79 -6.97 -3.31
CA LEU A 253 1.35 -8.06 -4.12
C LEU A 253 2.89 -7.95 -4.17
N ARG A 254 3.57 -9.10 -4.19
CA ARG A 254 5.03 -9.19 -4.39
C ARG A 254 5.39 -10.43 -5.19
N SER A 255 6.21 -10.25 -6.22
CA SER A 255 6.77 -11.31 -7.07
C SER A 255 8.22 -10.97 -7.40
N GLY A 256 9.18 -11.57 -6.68
CA GLY A 256 10.60 -11.25 -6.88
C GLY A 256 10.91 -9.76 -6.66
N ASN A 257 11.33 -9.07 -7.73
CA ASN A 257 11.58 -7.62 -7.73
C ASN A 257 10.31 -6.77 -7.91
N HIS A 258 9.21 -7.38 -8.34
CA HIS A 258 7.96 -6.68 -8.59
C HIS A 258 7.14 -6.61 -7.31
N TYR A 259 6.44 -5.49 -7.15
CA TYR A 259 5.49 -5.28 -6.08
C TYR A 259 4.38 -4.36 -6.57
N GLY A 260 3.23 -4.42 -5.92
CA GLY A 260 2.10 -3.59 -6.32
C GLY A 260 0.97 -3.60 -5.31
N VAL A 261 -0.03 -2.78 -5.62
CA VAL A 261 -1.31 -2.77 -4.91
C VAL A 261 -2.43 -2.94 -5.91
N LEU A 262 -3.36 -3.82 -5.57
CA LEU A 262 -4.61 -4.02 -6.27
C LEU A 262 -5.75 -3.58 -5.35
N GLU A 263 -6.47 -2.56 -5.77
CA GLU A 263 -7.71 -2.10 -5.15
C GLU A 263 -8.88 -2.64 -5.95
N VAL A 264 -9.84 -3.28 -5.29
CA VAL A 264 -11.04 -3.84 -5.90
C VAL A 264 -12.25 -3.15 -5.29
N ASP A 265 -12.93 -2.34 -6.07
CA ASP A 265 -14.14 -1.60 -5.68
C ASP A 265 -15.41 -2.40 -5.92
N ALA A 266 -15.36 -3.39 -6.83
CA ALA A 266 -16.45 -4.30 -7.06
C ALA A 266 -16.78 -5.10 -5.80
N CYS A 267 -18.07 -5.20 -5.45
CA CYS A 267 -18.52 -6.03 -4.34
C CYS A 267 -18.37 -7.52 -4.63
N LEU A 268 -17.14 -8.01 -4.49
CA LEU A 268 -16.77 -9.41 -4.58
C LEU A 268 -16.73 -10.03 -3.18
N GLY A 269 -17.32 -11.21 -3.04
CA GLY A 269 -17.14 -12.03 -1.84
C GLY A 269 -15.72 -12.59 -1.74
N THR A 270 -15.38 -13.16 -0.59
CA THR A 270 -14.06 -13.68 -0.20
C THR A 270 -13.48 -14.64 -1.24
N ALA A 271 -14.28 -15.60 -1.74
CA ALA A 271 -13.80 -16.57 -2.72
C ALA A 271 -13.43 -15.92 -4.08
N ALA A 272 -14.18 -14.92 -4.51
CA ALA A 272 -13.90 -14.18 -5.74
C ALA A 272 -12.68 -13.27 -5.56
N MET A 273 -12.56 -12.60 -4.41
CA MET A 273 -11.37 -11.84 -4.03
C MET A 273 -10.11 -12.70 -4.04
N ASP A 274 -10.13 -13.87 -3.38
CA ASP A 274 -8.98 -14.80 -3.36
C ASP A 274 -8.55 -15.21 -4.78
N ARG A 275 -9.52 -15.46 -5.67
CA ARG A 275 -9.23 -15.82 -7.06
C ARG A 275 -8.62 -14.66 -7.84
N VAL A 276 -9.17 -13.45 -7.69
CA VAL A 276 -8.66 -12.23 -8.33
C VAL A 276 -7.24 -11.93 -7.86
N VAL A 277 -7.01 -11.93 -6.54
CA VAL A 277 -5.69 -11.65 -5.95
C VAL A 277 -4.67 -12.72 -6.35
N ARG A 278 -5.05 -14.00 -6.35
CA ARG A 278 -4.19 -15.09 -6.83
C ARG A 278 -3.82 -14.91 -8.30
N THR A 279 -4.76 -14.47 -9.13
CA THR A 279 -4.53 -14.22 -10.56
C THR A 279 -3.58 -13.06 -10.76
N ALA A 280 -3.81 -11.93 -10.06
CA ALA A 280 -2.92 -10.77 -10.09
C ALA A 280 -1.49 -11.16 -9.66
N LEU A 281 -1.35 -11.88 -8.54
CA LEU A 281 -0.06 -12.36 -8.06
C LEU A 281 0.66 -13.29 -9.05
N SER A 282 -0.08 -14.09 -9.81
CA SER A 282 0.52 -14.98 -10.82
C SER A 282 0.94 -14.26 -12.11
N GLN A 283 0.37 -13.07 -12.37
CA GLN A 283 0.69 -12.25 -13.55
C GLN A 283 1.83 -11.26 -13.27
N LEU A 284 1.94 -10.82 -12.00
CA LEU A 284 2.95 -9.89 -11.53
C LEU A 284 4.38 -10.44 -11.68
#